data_AF-A0A961HNQ8-F1
#
_entry.id   AF-A0A961HNQ8-F1
#
_cell.length_a   1.000
_cell.length_b   1.000
_cell.length_c   1.000
_cell.angle_alpha   90.00
_cell.angle_beta   90.00
_cell.angle_gamma   90.00
#
_symmetry.space_group_name_H-M   'P 1'
#
loop_
_entity.id
_entity.type
_entity.pdbx_description
1 polymer ?
#
loop_
_entity_poly.entity_id
_entity_poly.type
_entity_poly.pdbx_seq_one_letter_code
_entity_poly.pdbx_strand_id
1 'polypeptide(L)'
;MPILHAKLALLGDMCWTDEHPSGHVVDHIFFVPRRLWVGSANFTGSSRRSLEFGTWLTDASLLRAARTFLLDLVAYSEPLRDGPDEMQPEFAPVEYDDAAFIEYLRESGP
;
A
#
# COMPACT_ATOMS: atom_id res chain seq x y z
N MET A 1 -6.70 7.38 -18.48
CA MET A 1 -6.49 6.45 -17.35
C MET A 1 -7.58 6.70 -16.32
N PRO A 2 -8.28 5.69 -15.79
CA PRO A 2 -9.18 5.91 -14.67
C PRO A 2 -8.37 6.44 -13.47
N ILE A 3 -8.84 7.51 -12.86
CA ILE A 3 -8.20 8.11 -11.68
C ILE A 3 -8.54 7.23 -10.47
N LEU A 4 -7.52 6.72 -9.78
CA LEU A 4 -7.70 6.01 -8.52
C LEU A 4 -8.24 6.98 -7.47
N HIS A 5 -9.46 6.74 -6.98
CA HIS A 5 -10.09 7.57 -5.95
C HIS A 5 -10.51 6.76 -4.70
N ALA A 6 -10.12 5.49 -4.64
CA ALA A 6 -10.34 4.63 -3.47
C ALA A 6 -9.30 4.90 -2.38
N LYS A 7 -9.71 4.90 -1.10
CA LYS A 7 -8.81 5.03 0.05
C LYS A 7 -8.87 3.77 0.88
N LEU A 8 -7.78 3.00 0.78
CA LEU A 8 -7.66 1.67 1.34
C LEU A 8 -6.41 1.60 2.20
N ALA A 9 -6.48 0.91 3.33
CA ALA A 9 -5.29 0.50 4.08
C ALA A 9 -5.40 -0.99 4.43
N LEU A 10 -4.48 -1.79 3.92
CA LEU A 10 -4.42 -3.22 4.19
C LEU A 10 -3.37 -3.49 5.28
N LEU A 11 -3.82 -3.94 6.44
CA LEU A 11 -2.98 -4.32 7.57
C LEU A 11 -2.80 -5.82 7.62
N GLY A 12 -1.59 -6.27 7.95
CA GLY A 12 -1.25 -7.68 8.03
C GLY A 12 0.12 -7.91 8.64
N ASP A 13 0.49 -9.18 8.71
CA ASP A 13 1.77 -9.62 9.26
C ASP A 13 2.78 -9.79 8.12
N MET A 14 4.03 -9.38 8.35
CA MET A 14 5.16 -9.79 7.53
C MET A 14 5.75 -11.08 8.11
N CYS A 15 5.87 -12.09 7.26
CA CYS A 15 6.38 -13.40 7.62
C CYS A 15 7.59 -13.74 6.76
N TRP A 16 8.45 -14.60 7.29
CA TRP A 16 9.59 -15.17 6.58
C TRP A 16 9.59 -16.68 6.81
N THR A 17 9.98 -17.42 5.78
CA THR A 17 10.18 -18.88 5.82
C THR A 17 11.38 -19.23 4.94
N ASP A 18 12.19 -20.19 5.37
CA ASP A 18 13.24 -20.82 4.56
C ASP A 18 12.72 -22.02 3.77
N GLU A 19 11.50 -22.47 4.05
CA GLU A 19 10.82 -23.56 3.37
C GLU A 19 9.89 -23.02 2.26
N HIS A 20 10.20 -23.29 1.00
CA HIS A 20 9.30 -23.01 -0.12
C HIS A 20 8.28 -24.15 -0.29
N PRO A 21 7.02 -23.88 -0.70
CA PRO A 21 6.01 -24.93 -0.96
C PRO A 21 6.40 -25.99 -2.00
N SER A 22 7.44 -25.74 -2.81
CA SER A 22 8.01 -26.71 -3.75
C SER A 22 9.08 -27.63 -3.13
N GLY A 23 9.42 -27.45 -1.85
CA GLY A 23 10.42 -28.25 -1.13
C GLY A 23 11.87 -27.77 -1.25
N HIS A 24 12.12 -26.64 -1.91
CA HIS A 24 13.44 -26.01 -1.97
C HIS A 24 13.66 -25.06 -0.78
N VAL A 25 14.91 -24.97 -0.32
CA VAL A 25 15.32 -23.95 0.65
C VAL A 25 15.36 -22.60 -0.07
N VAL A 26 14.50 -21.67 0.35
CA VAL A 26 14.37 -20.34 -0.23
C VAL A 26 14.05 -19.36 0.89
N ASP A 27 14.79 -18.25 0.96
CA ASP A 27 14.42 -17.10 1.80
C ASP A 27 13.17 -16.43 1.23
N HIS A 28 11.99 -16.83 1.73
CA HIS A 28 10.71 -16.33 1.24
C HIS A 28 10.06 -15.41 2.26
N ILE A 29 10.01 -14.12 1.92
CA ILE A 29 9.26 -13.12 2.68
C ILE A 29 7.86 -12.98 2.07
N PHE A 30 6.83 -13.06 2.89
CA PHE A 30 5.45 -12.93 2.45
C PHE A 30 4.59 -12.13 3.43
N PHE A 31 3.54 -11.51 2.89
CA PHE A 31 2.59 -10.71 3.65
C PHE A 31 1.27 -11.48 3.84
N VAL A 32 0.78 -11.53 5.08
CA VAL A 32 -0.49 -12.16 5.45
C VAL A 32 -1.50 -11.08 5.84
N PRO A 33 -2.48 -10.76 4.96
CA PRO A 33 -3.50 -9.77 5.28
C PRO A 33 -4.38 -10.18 6.47
N ARG A 34 -4.63 -9.24 7.38
CA ARG A 34 -5.46 -9.44 8.58
C ARG A 34 -6.71 -8.56 8.61
N ARG A 35 -6.58 -7.30 8.18
CA ARG A 35 -7.67 -6.32 8.22
C ARG A 35 -7.55 -5.34 7.06
N LEU A 36 -8.68 -4.92 6.53
CA LEU A 36 -8.78 -3.89 5.51
C LEU A 36 -9.58 -2.71 6.05
N TRP A 37 -9.02 -1.51 5.96
CA TRP A 37 -9.75 -0.27 6.10
C TRP A 37 -10.21 0.20 4.74
N VAL A 38 -11.48 0.60 4.64
CA VAL A 38 -12.04 1.31 3.49
C VAL A 38 -12.63 2.62 3.99
N GLY A 39 -12.20 3.75 3.43
CA GLY A 39 -12.62 5.07 3.88
C GLY A 39 -13.02 6.03 2.75
N SER A 40 -13.75 7.08 3.13
CA SER A 40 -14.12 8.20 2.24
C SER A 40 -13.00 9.23 2.09
N ALA A 41 -12.23 9.43 3.16
CA ALA A 41 -11.22 10.47 3.27
C ALA A 41 -9.83 9.99 2.83
N ASN A 42 -9.03 10.94 2.36
CA ASN A 42 -7.59 10.75 2.20
C ASN A 42 -6.93 10.63 3.59
N PHE A 43 -5.80 9.93 3.65
CA PHE A 43 -5.00 9.81 4.88
C PHE A 43 -4.17 11.08 5.13
N THR A 44 -4.81 12.26 5.14
CA THR A 44 -4.19 13.58 5.36
C THR A 44 -4.67 14.22 6.65
N GLY A 45 -3.89 15.16 7.17
CA GLY A 45 -4.24 16.00 8.32
C GLY A 45 -5.53 16.79 8.10
N SER A 46 -5.64 17.48 6.96
CA SER A 46 -6.82 18.21 6.49
C SER A 46 -8.12 17.40 6.55
N SER A 47 -8.07 16.11 6.19
CA SER A 47 -9.25 15.23 6.19
C SER A 47 -9.84 15.02 7.59
N ARG A 48 -9.08 15.30 8.67
CA ARG A 48 -9.58 15.24 10.06
C ARG A 48 -10.58 16.35 10.40
N ARG A 49 -10.70 17.38 9.55
CA ARG A 49 -11.61 18.53 9.76
C ARG A 49 -12.98 18.32 9.13
N SER A 50 -13.15 17.25 8.38
CA SER A 50 -14.39 16.87 7.71
C SER A 50 -15.06 15.71 8.44
N LEU A 51 -16.38 15.59 8.29
CA LEU A 51 -17.09 14.39 8.69
C LEU A 51 -16.85 13.30 7.64
N GLU A 52 -16.18 12.23 8.03
CA GLU A 52 -15.76 11.15 7.14
C GLU A 52 -16.28 9.80 7.64
N PHE A 53 -16.37 8.83 6.74
CA PHE A 53 -16.76 7.46 7.07
C PHE A 53 -15.66 6.47 6.72
N GLY A 54 -15.61 5.38 7.46
CA GLY A 54 -14.79 4.24 7.11
C GLY A 54 -15.18 3.01 7.90
N THR A 55 -14.71 1.86 7.43
CA THR A 55 -15.04 0.57 8.03
C THR A 55 -13.83 -0.37 8.01
N TRP A 56 -13.72 -1.16 9.08
CA TRP A 56 -12.77 -2.26 9.17
C TRP A 56 -13.45 -3.56 8.71
N LEU A 57 -12.79 -4.26 7.80
CA LEU A 57 -13.28 -5.50 7.20
C LEU A 57 -12.26 -6.61 7.45
N THR A 58 -12.78 -7.80 7.76
CA THR A 58 -11.99 -9.02 8.04
C THR A 58 -12.37 -10.19 7.16
N ASP A 59 -13.29 -9.99 6.21
CA ASP A 59 -13.70 -11.06 5.30
C ASP A 59 -12.52 -11.54 4.45
N ALA A 60 -12.22 -12.82 4.51
CA ALA A 60 -11.03 -13.39 3.89
C ALA A 60 -11.02 -13.26 2.37
N SER A 61 -12.19 -13.28 1.71
CA SER A 61 -12.28 -13.11 0.26
C SER A 61 -11.95 -11.67 -0.14
N LEU A 62 -12.46 -10.71 0.64
CA LEU A 62 -12.19 -9.29 0.43
C LEU A 62 -10.73 -8.93 0.71
N LEU A 63 -10.14 -9.47 1.79
CA LEU A 63 -8.72 -9.27 2.10
C LEU A 63 -7.81 -9.75 0.96
N ARG A 64 -8.13 -10.92 0.36
CA ARG A 64 -7.41 -11.44 -0.81
C ARG A 64 -7.58 -10.53 -2.03
N ALA A 65 -8.81 -10.13 -2.34
CA ALA A 65 -9.10 -9.25 -3.47
C ALA A 65 -8.40 -7.88 -3.33
N ALA A 66 -8.43 -7.28 -2.13
CA ALA A 66 -7.76 -6.02 -1.86
C ALA A 66 -6.24 -6.14 -1.99
N ARG A 67 -5.64 -7.25 -1.53
CA ARG A 67 -4.21 -7.51 -1.74
C ARG A 67 -3.86 -7.55 -3.22
N THR A 68 -4.59 -8.33 -4.01
CA THR A 68 -4.37 -8.43 -5.46
C THR A 68 -4.52 -7.08 -6.13
N PHE A 69 -5.60 -6.35 -5.85
CA PHE A 69 -5.83 -5.01 -6.41
C PHE A 69 -4.70 -4.03 -6.09
N LEU A 70 -4.21 -4.00 -4.85
CA LEU A 70 -3.11 -3.11 -4.45
C LEU A 70 -1.79 -3.51 -5.12
N LEU A 71 -1.50 -4.80 -5.25
CA LEU A 71 -0.30 -5.27 -5.95
C LEU A 71 -0.35 -4.93 -7.45
N ASP A 72 -1.51 -5.13 -8.10
CA ASP A 72 -1.70 -4.78 -9.51
C ASP A 72 -1.55 -3.27 -9.72
N LEU A 73 -2.06 -2.46 -8.78
CA LEU A 73 -1.92 -1.01 -8.82
C LEU A 73 -0.45 -0.58 -8.69
N VAL A 74 0.30 -1.17 -7.75
CA VAL A 74 1.73 -0.90 -7.58
C VAL A 74 2.48 -1.28 -8.86
N ALA A 75 2.27 -2.50 -9.37
CA ALA A 75 2.89 -2.99 -10.60
C ALA A 75 2.55 -2.13 -11.83
N TYR A 76 1.34 -1.55 -11.89
CA TYR A 76 0.95 -0.64 -12.95
C TYR A 76 1.55 0.77 -12.79
N SER A 77 1.76 1.21 -11.56
CA SER A 77 2.34 2.52 -11.25
C SER A 77 3.86 2.57 -11.49
N GLU A 78 4.52 1.42 -11.52
CA GLU A 78 5.93 1.29 -11.84
C GLU A 78 6.18 1.36 -13.36
N PRO A 79 7.14 2.16 -13.86
CA PRO A 79 7.46 2.20 -15.29
C PRO A 79 7.93 0.82 -15.80
N LEU A 80 7.31 0.32 -16.87
CA LEU A 80 7.61 -1.01 -17.46
C LEU A 80 8.97 -1.15 -18.18
N ARG A 81 10.01 -0.37 -17.86
CA ARG A 81 11.33 -0.53 -18.50
C ARG A 81 12.49 -0.35 -17.53
N ASP A 82 13.29 -1.42 -17.43
CA ASP A 82 14.61 -1.54 -16.81
C ASP A 82 14.69 -1.34 -15.29
N GLY A 83 13.70 -1.84 -14.54
CA GLY A 83 13.86 -2.05 -13.10
C GLY A 83 14.97 -3.07 -12.80
N PRO A 84 15.80 -2.89 -11.76
CA PRO A 84 16.86 -3.81 -11.41
C PRO A 84 16.25 -5.15 -11.01
N ASP A 85 16.96 -6.24 -11.34
CA ASP A 85 16.65 -7.61 -10.88
C ASP A 85 16.71 -7.74 -9.34
N GLU A 86 17.14 -6.69 -8.64
CA GLU A 86 17.32 -6.62 -7.19
C GLU A 86 16.07 -6.05 -6.50
N MET A 87 15.79 -6.47 -5.26
CA MET A 87 14.73 -5.90 -4.41
C MET A 87 14.99 -4.45 -3.95
N GLN A 88 15.77 -3.68 -4.70
CA GLN A 88 16.03 -2.27 -4.46
C GLN A 88 15.04 -1.45 -5.29
N PRO A 89 14.14 -0.69 -4.66
CA PRO A 89 13.18 0.12 -5.41
C PRO A 89 13.92 1.14 -6.27
N GLU A 90 13.58 1.23 -7.56
CA GLU A 90 14.02 2.37 -8.36
C GLU A 90 13.30 3.62 -7.88
N PHE A 91 14.08 4.62 -7.47
CA PHE A 91 13.55 5.93 -7.18
C PHE A 91 13.15 6.61 -8.48
N ALA A 92 11.92 6.41 -8.92
CA ALA A 92 11.32 7.26 -9.93
C ALA A 92 11.19 8.69 -9.38
N PRO A 93 11.46 9.74 -10.18
CA PRO A 93 11.12 11.09 -9.80
C PRO A 93 9.61 11.18 -9.65
N VAL A 94 9.14 11.18 -8.40
CA VAL A 94 7.75 11.47 -8.06
C VAL A 94 7.57 12.99 -8.09
N GLU A 95 6.56 13.45 -8.81
CA GLU A 95 5.99 14.77 -8.53
C GLU A 95 5.26 14.66 -7.21
N TYR A 96 5.91 15.13 -6.15
CA TYR A 96 5.26 15.24 -4.85
C TYR A 96 4.19 16.33 -4.94
N ASP A 97 3.03 16.06 -4.35
CA ASP A 97 2.10 17.13 -4.02
C ASP A 97 2.76 17.95 -2.90
N ASP A 98 3.50 18.99 -3.31
CA ASP A 98 4.24 19.87 -2.41
C ASP A 98 3.31 20.44 -1.32
N ALA A 99 2.03 20.68 -1.63
CA ALA A 99 1.07 21.16 -0.66
C ALA A 99 0.76 20.10 0.42
N ALA A 100 0.62 18.83 0.03
CA ALA A 100 0.43 17.71 0.95
C ALA A 100 1.67 17.44 1.82
N PHE A 101 2.88 17.59 1.26
CA PHE A 101 4.13 17.42 2.01
C PHE A 101 4.39 18.57 2.99
N ILE A 102 4.08 19.81 2.60
CA ILE A 102 4.15 20.97 3.50
C ILE A 102 3.16 20.83 4.66
N GLU A 103 1.98 20.26 4.41
CA GLU A 103 1.01 19.95 5.46
C GLU A 103 1.57 18.93 6.46
N TYR A 104 2.15 17.82 5.99
CA TYR A 104 2.76 16.79 6.84
C TYR A 104 3.93 17.33 7.69
N LEU A 105 4.82 18.14 7.09
CA LEU A 105 5.96 18.73 7.80
C LEU A 105 5.53 19.70 8.90
N ARG A 106 4.42 20.42 8.70
CA ARG A 106 3.84 21.29 9.74
C ARG A 106 3.19 20.52 10.89
N GLU A 107 2.64 19.34 10.62
CA GLU A 107 2.05 18.48 11.64
C GLU A 107 3.08 17.66 12.43
N SER A 108 4.26 17.39 11.84
CA SER A 108 5.28 16.48 12.40
C SER A 108 6.52 17.19 12.99
N GLY A 109 6.58 18.52 12.93
CA GLY A 109 7.62 19.30 13.61
C GLY A 109 7.37 19.39 15.13
N PRO A 110 8.42 19.58 15.97
CA PRO A 110 8.26 19.80 17.40
C PRO A 110 7.46 21.06 17.74
#